data_AF-A0A143PKW8-F1
#
_entry.id   AF-A0A143PKW8-F1
#
_cell.length_a   1.000
_cell.length_b   1.000
_cell.length_c   1.000
_cell.angle_alpha   90.00
_cell.angle_beta   90.00
_cell.angle_gamma   90.00
#
_symmetry.space_group_name_H-M   'P 1'
#
loop_
_entity.id
_entity.type
_entity.pdbx_description
1 polymer ?
#
loop_
_entity_poly.entity_id
_entity_poly.type
_entity_poly.pdbx_seq_one_letter_code
_entity_poly.pdbx_strand_id
1 'polypeptide(L)'
;MRHFSVRAWVSENDHELVKLEAEAIDNLRLGLGGLARLHKGARLSFLRRKVNGELWLPAVVSYNGSARVGLLVTLRRGGTSEFSGYRKYSVDTSEGVSRPK
;
A
#
# COMPACT_ATOMS: atom_id res chain seq x y z
N MET A 1 -16.06 -9.90 -15.98
CA MET A 1 -16.07 -10.50 -14.62
C MET A 1 -15.29 -9.58 -13.70
N ARG A 2 -15.76 -9.31 -12.48
CA ARG A 2 -15.11 -8.37 -11.54
C ARG A 2 -14.46 -9.18 -10.42
N HIS A 3 -13.13 -9.18 -10.36
CA HIS A 3 -12.38 -9.99 -9.39
C HIS A 3 -11.99 -9.22 -8.12
N PHE A 4 -12.04 -7.89 -8.16
CA PHE A 4 -11.73 -7.02 -7.02
C PHE A 4 -12.82 -5.98 -6.75
N SER A 5 -12.91 -5.58 -5.49
CA SER A 5 -13.64 -4.42 -5.02
C SER A 5 -12.65 -3.47 -4.36
N VAL A 6 -12.61 -2.22 -4.82
CA VAL A 6 -11.70 -1.20 -4.29
C VAL A 6 -12.54 -0.03 -3.79
N ARG A 7 -12.20 0.47 -2.61
CA ARG A 7 -12.76 1.68 -2.01
C ARG A 7 -11.61 2.64 -1.69
N ALA A 8 -11.74 3.88 -2.13
CA ALA A 8 -10.76 4.92 -1.92
C ALA A 8 -11.45 6.11 -1.27
N TRP A 9 -10.78 6.75 -0.31
CA TRP A 9 -11.25 7.95 0.35
C TRP A 9 -10.26 9.07 0.05
N VAL A 10 -10.78 10.23 -0.35
CA VAL A 10 -10.02 11.43 -0.67
C VAL A 10 -10.42 12.52 0.32
N SER A 11 -9.44 13.27 0.82
CA SER A 11 -9.66 14.45 1.66
C SER A 11 -10.29 15.55 0.81
N GLU A 12 -11.42 16.12 1.23
CA GLU A 12 -12.05 17.25 0.52
C GLU A 12 -11.18 18.52 0.59
N ASN A 13 -10.51 18.75 1.72
CA ASN A 13 -9.70 19.95 1.92
C ASN A 13 -8.39 19.91 1.15
N ASP A 14 -7.74 18.73 1.12
CA ASP A 14 -6.38 18.59 0.56
C ASP A 14 -6.37 17.90 -0.79
N HIS A 15 -7.51 17.36 -1.26
CA HIS A 15 -7.64 16.56 -2.49
C HIS A 15 -6.67 15.36 -2.55
N GLU A 16 -6.27 14.85 -1.39
CA GLU A 16 -5.31 13.75 -1.26
C GLU A 16 -5.97 12.43 -0.86
N LEU A 17 -5.42 11.30 -1.34
CA LEU A 17 -5.86 9.97 -0.92
C LEU A 17 -5.52 9.72 0.55
N VAL A 18 -6.54 9.50 1.39
CA VAL A 18 -6.40 9.29 2.84
C VAL A 18 -6.46 7.82 3.20
N LYS A 19 -7.23 7.03 2.46
CA LYS A 19 -7.43 5.62 2.74
C LYS A 19 -7.72 4.88 1.44
N LEU A 20 -7.22 3.66 1.35
CA LEU A 20 -7.52 2.71 0.30
C LEU A 20 -7.81 1.35 0.94
N GLU A 21 -8.90 0.72 0.52
CA GLU A 21 -9.22 -0.66 0.84
C GLU A 21 -9.47 -1.42 -0.45
N ALA A 22 -8.81 -2.57 -0.61
CA ALA A 22 -9.02 -3.47 -1.72
C ALA A 22 -9.36 -4.86 -1.20
N GLU A 23 -10.30 -5.54 -1.83
CA GLU A 23 -10.70 -6.90 -1.51
C GLU A 23 -10.89 -7.73 -2.78
N ALA A 24 -10.32 -8.93 -2.81
CA ALA A 24 -10.58 -9.93 -3.82
C ALA A 24 -11.99 -10.51 -3.61
N ILE A 25 -12.94 -10.15 -4.48
CA ILE A 25 -14.33 -10.62 -4.41
C ILE A 25 -14.55 -11.94 -5.13
N ASP A 26 -13.54 -12.39 -5.87
CA ASP A 26 -13.52 -13.68 -6.56
C ASP A 26 -12.12 -14.30 -6.56
N ASN A 27 -12.02 -15.59 -6.86
CA ASN A 27 -10.75 -16.30 -6.98
C ASN A 27 -10.04 -15.89 -8.28
N LEU A 28 -8.86 -15.30 -8.15
CA LEU A 28 -8.07 -14.88 -9.30
C LEU A 28 -7.03 -15.95 -9.63
N ARG A 29 -7.09 -16.50 -10.85
CA ARG A 29 -6.03 -17.35 -11.39
C ARG A 29 -4.95 -16.48 -12.03
N LEU A 30 -3.70 -16.75 -11.69
CA LEU A 30 -2.51 -16.04 -12.16
C LEU A 30 -1.53 -17.04 -12.77
N GLY A 31 -0.82 -16.64 -13.82
CA GLY A 31 0.20 -17.45 -14.51
C GLY A 31 -0.35 -18.44 -15.56
N LEU A 32 0.56 -19.00 -16.36
CA LEU A 32 0.25 -20.00 -17.39
C LEU A 32 -0.41 -21.23 -16.76
N GLY A 33 -1.57 -21.65 -17.29
CA GLY A 33 -2.33 -22.79 -16.77
C GLY A 33 -3.06 -22.54 -15.43
N GLY A 34 -3.01 -21.32 -14.87
CA GLY A 34 -3.68 -21.00 -13.60
C GLY A 34 -3.06 -21.67 -12.38
N LEU A 35 -1.74 -21.88 -12.40
CA LEU A 35 -0.96 -22.50 -11.33
C LEU A 35 -0.93 -21.66 -10.05
N ALA A 36 -1.03 -20.33 -10.15
CA ALA A 36 -1.24 -19.48 -8.99
C ALA A 36 -2.72 -19.11 -8.87
N ARG A 37 -3.25 -19.15 -7.65
CA ARG A 37 -4.62 -18.72 -7.38
C ARG A 37 -4.66 -17.89 -6.11
N LEU A 38 -5.00 -16.62 -6.23
CA LEU A 38 -5.37 -15.79 -5.08
C LEU A 38 -6.81 -16.13 -4.69
N HIS A 39 -7.03 -16.43 -3.42
CA HIS A 39 -8.36 -16.76 -2.95
C HIS A 39 -9.20 -15.51 -2.70
N LYS A 40 -10.51 -15.66 -2.93
CA LYS A 40 -11.52 -14.70 -2.48
C LYS A 40 -11.34 -14.37 -1.00
N GLY A 41 -11.56 -13.11 -0.64
CA GLY A 41 -11.43 -12.58 0.71
C GLY A 41 -10.04 -12.05 1.05
N ALA A 42 -9.07 -12.14 0.14
CA ALA A 42 -7.81 -11.42 0.29
C ALA A 42 -8.07 -9.91 0.35
N ARG A 43 -7.58 -9.25 1.40
CA ARG A 43 -7.83 -7.85 1.70
C ARG A 43 -6.53 -7.09 1.91
N LEU A 44 -6.50 -5.86 1.42
CA LEU A 44 -5.44 -4.88 1.63
C LEU A 44 -6.10 -3.60 2.14
N SER A 45 -5.57 -3.02 3.21
CA SER A 45 -5.89 -1.68 3.66
C SER A 45 -4.63 -0.84 3.76
N PHE A 46 -4.75 0.40 3.30
CA PHE A 46 -3.68 1.38 3.31
C PHE A 46 -4.27 2.68 3.84
N LEU A 47 -3.77 3.13 4.98
CA LEU A 47 -4.22 4.34 5.65
C LEU A 47 -3.08 5.34 5.68
N ARG A 48 -3.38 6.58 5.31
CA ARG A 48 -2.51 7.74 5.48
C ARG A 48 -3.09 8.65 6.55
N ARG A 49 -2.21 9.35 7.26
CA ARG A 49 -2.59 10.39 8.22
C ARG A 49 -1.85 11.67 7.88
N LYS A 50 -2.47 12.81 8.14
CA LYS A 50 -1.81 14.10 8.03
C LYS A 50 -0.82 14.24 9.19
N VAL A 51 0.45 14.43 8.86
CA VAL A 51 1.54 14.63 9.82
C VAL A 51 1.92 16.10 9.81
N ASN A 52 2.03 16.70 11.00
CA ASN A 52 2.32 18.12 11.23
C ASN A 52 1.38 19.09 10.49
N GLY A 53 0.17 18.64 10.10
CA GLY A 53 -0.76 19.46 9.33
C GLY A 53 -0.31 19.78 7.89
N GLU A 54 0.84 19.26 7.45
CA GLU A 54 1.46 19.60 6.17
C GLU A 54 1.33 18.46 5.16
N LEU A 55 1.64 17.22 5.55
CA LEU A 55 1.81 16.12 4.59
C LEU A 55 1.05 14.86 5.00
N TRP A 56 0.37 14.23 4.05
CA TRP A 56 -0.24 12.93 4.25
C TRP A 56 0.83 11.83 4.14
N LEU A 57 1.08 11.12 5.23
CA LEU A 57 2.07 10.05 5.29
C LEU A 57 1.42 8.71 5.63
N PRO A 58 2.01 7.58 5.21
CA PRO A 58 1.55 6.26 5.61
C PRO A 58 1.39 6.20 7.14
N ALA A 59 0.27 5.69 7.61
CA ALA A 59 -0.01 5.49 9.02
C ALA A 59 -0.02 4.00 9.33
N VAL A 60 -0.84 3.26 8.59
CA VAL A 60 -1.03 1.83 8.80
C VAL A 60 -1.22 1.15 7.44
N VAL A 61 -0.55 0.03 7.26
CA VAL A 61 -0.77 -0.87 6.14
C VAL A 61 -1.13 -2.22 6.71
N SER A 62 -2.28 -2.77 6.33
CA SER A 62 -2.65 -4.12 6.72
C SER A 62 -3.00 -4.95 5.51
N TYR A 63 -2.63 -6.21 5.54
CA TYR A 63 -3.01 -7.16 4.51
C TYR A 63 -3.35 -8.50 5.16
N ASN A 64 -4.25 -9.22 4.54
CA ASN A 64 -4.53 -10.60 4.87
C ASN A 64 -5.00 -11.31 3.61
N GLY A 65 -4.53 -12.52 3.38
CA GLY A 65 -4.97 -13.29 2.24
C GLY A 65 -4.43 -14.69 2.24
N SER A 66 -4.98 -15.47 1.33
CA SER A 66 -4.46 -16.78 1.03
C SER A 66 -4.34 -16.99 -0.45
N ALA A 67 -3.31 -17.72 -0.86
CA ALA A 67 -3.06 -18.06 -2.23
C ALA A 67 -2.58 -19.51 -2.34
N ARG A 68 -2.96 -20.18 -3.41
CA ARG A 68 -2.37 -21.45 -3.82
C ARG A 68 -1.30 -21.19 -4.88
N VAL A 69 -0.16 -21.88 -4.77
CA VAL A 69 0.93 -21.87 -5.73
C VAL A 69 1.18 -23.31 -6.18
N GLY A 70 1.10 -23.54 -7.49
CA GLY A 70 1.11 -24.88 -8.07
C GLY A 70 -0.11 -25.70 -7.64
N LEU A 71 0.07 -27.02 -7.56
CA LEU A 71 -1.01 -27.95 -7.19
C LEU A 71 -1.09 -28.20 -5.67
N LEU A 72 0.00 -28.01 -4.93
CA LEU A 72 0.13 -28.53 -3.56
C LEU A 72 0.34 -27.44 -2.50
N VAL A 73 0.96 -26.31 -2.84
CA VAL A 73 1.37 -25.31 -1.84
C VAL A 73 0.26 -24.28 -1.63
N THR A 74 -0.21 -24.13 -0.38
CA THR A 74 -1.13 -23.06 0.00
C THR A 74 -0.47 -22.15 1.02
N LEU A 75 -0.38 -20.85 0.69
CA LEU A 75 0.13 -19.80 1.53
C LEU A 75 -1.02 -19.05 2.18
N ARG A 76 -0.94 -18.82 3.48
CA ARG A 76 -1.86 -17.96 4.24
C ARG A 76 -1.01 -16.97 5.00
N ARG A 77 -1.19 -15.68 4.72
CA ARG A 77 -0.38 -14.62 5.31
C ARG A 77 -1.26 -13.42 5.60
N GLY A 78 -0.99 -12.80 6.74
CA GLY A 78 -1.49 -11.48 7.06
C GLY A 78 -0.48 -10.77 7.93
N GLY A 79 -0.58 -9.45 7.94
CA GLY A 79 0.29 -8.60 8.72
C GLY A 79 -0.26 -7.18 8.76
N THR A 80 0.09 -6.47 9.83
CA THR A 80 -0.15 -5.04 9.99
C THR A 80 1.19 -4.38 10.25
N SER A 81 1.45 -3.29 9.55
CA SER A 81 2.63 -2.44 9.74
C SER A 81 2.16 -1.04 10.08
N GLU A 82 2.62 -0.53 11.21
CA GLU A 82 2.32 0.82 11.68
C GLU A 82 3.55 1.71 11.53
N PHE A 83 3.33 2.92 11.03
CA PHE A 83 4.38 3.87 10.73
C PHE A 83 4.22 5.10 11.62
N SER A 84 5.26 5.39 12.41
CA SER A 84 5.27 6.47 13.39
C SER A 84 6.65 7.13 13.47
N GLY A 85 6.78 8.19 14.27
CA GLY A 85 8.05 8.86 14.50
C GLY A 85 8.56 9.73 13.35
N TYR A 86 7.66 10.17 12.46
CA TYR A 86 8.00 11.08 11.37
C TYR A 86 8.60 12.39 11.89
N ARG A 87 9.78 12.77 11.39
CA ARG A 87 10.48 14.02 11.71
C ARG A 87 10.74 14.83 10.45
N LYS A 88 10.57 16.14 10.57
CA LYS A 88 10.92 17.11 9.53
C LYS A 88 12.42 17.37 9.60
N TYR A 89 13.10 17.26 8.47
CA TYR A 89 14.51 17.61 8.32
C TYR A 89 14.59 18.78 7.33
N SER A 90 15.28 19.85 7.72
CA SER A 90 15.66 20.93 6.82
C SER A 90 17.10 20.67 6.39
N VAL A 91 17.37 20.66 5.09
CA VAL A 91 18.72 20.53 4.55
C VAL A 91 19.04 21.83 3.84
N ASP A 92 20.00 22.57 4.38
CA ASP A 92 20.61 23.70 3.68
C ASP A 92 21.71 23.18 2.74
N THR A 93 21.50 23.30 1.44
CA THR A 93 22.52 22.98 0.44
C THR A 93 23.32 24.23 0.13
N SER A 94 24.53 24.32 0.69
CA SER A 94 25.51 25.35 0.33
C SER A 94 26.25 24.93 -0.93
N GLU A 95 25.76 25.32 -2.10
CA GLU A 95 26.49 25.18 -3.37
C GLU A 95 27.59 26.26 -3.44
N GLY A 96 28.75 25.97 -2.86
CA GLY A 96 29.96 26.75 -3.11
C GLY A 96 30.48 26.48 -4.51
N VAL A 97 30.06 27.27 -5.50
CA VAL A 97 30.69 27.26 -6.83
C VAL A 97 32.11 27.82 -6.70
N SER A 98 33.09 26.93 -6.56
CA SER A 98 34.51 27.30 -6.60
C SER A 98 34.91 27.61 -8.05
N ARG A 99 35.30 28.86 -8.32
CA ARG A 99 35.84 29.26 -9.63
C ARG A 99 37.27 28.69 -9.78
N PRO A 100 37.57 27.92 -10.84
CA PRO A 100 38.94 27.49 -11.12
C PRO A 100 39.83 28.70 -11.46
N LYS A 101 41.09 28.63 -11.03
CA LYS A 101 42.12 29.69 -11.12
C LYS A 101 42.82 29.70 -12.47
#